data_AF-A0A437NPT7-F1
#
_entry.id   AF-A0A437NPT7-F1
#
_cell.length_a   1.000
_cell.length_b   1.000
_cell.length_c   1.000
_cell.angle_alpha   90.00
_cell.angle_beta   90.00
_cell.angle_gamma   90.00
#
_symmetry.space_group_name_H-M   'P 1'
#
loop_
_entity.id
_entity.type
_entity.pdbx_description
1 polymer ?
#
loop_
_entity_poly.entity_id
_entity_poly.type
_entity_poly.pdbx_seq_one_letter_code
_entity_poly.pdbx_strand_id
1 'polypeptide(L)'
;MAVSGAGPAALDAALEAAVARLAAAPEAGAPWDRVLWDAAAEAVAQEQLTEAVILLAALAVAPGGRAEGLLGLAVCAARLAVYEEARVLALASRDDGPGHPRALYVAGLCALEQGDRRAAQSFLATAARIARRRAEFREDARLAQRLLLIMHIA
;
A
#
# COMPACT_ATOMS: atom_id res chain seq x y z
N MET A 1 -5.68 17.99 21.60
CA MET A 1 -4.63 17.20 22.26
C MET A 1 -4.19 16.11 21.30
N ALA A 2 -3.12 16.33 20.53
CA ALA A 2 -2.60 15.36 19.56
C ALA A 2 -1.36 14.70 20.16
N VAL A 3 -1.48 13.44 20.58
CA VAL A 3 -0.32 12.61 20.94
C VAL A 3 -0.06 11.72 19.74
N SER A 4 0.87 12.13 18.87
CA SER A 4 1.34 11.35 17.72
C SER A 4 2.22 10.21 18.24
N GLY A 5 1.70 8.98 18.24
CA GLY A 5 2.48 7.80 18.67
C GLY A 5 3.10 7.02 17.53
N ALA A 6 3.20 7.63 16.37
CA ALA A 6 4.29 7.33 15.45
C ALA A 6 4.87 8.69 15.12
N GLY A 7 6.17 8.89 15.40
CA GLY A 7 6.82 10.14 15.00
C GLY A 7 6.75 10.28 13.47
N PRO A 8 6.65 11.50 12.93
CA PRO A 8 6.52 11.75 11.49
C PRO A 8 7.55 10.97 10.65
N ALA A 9 8.81 10.93 11.10
CA ALA A 9 9.87 10.17 10.43
C ALA A 9 9.62 8.64 10.31
N ALA A 10 8.87 8.05 11.25
CA ALA A 10 8.54 6.62 11.20
C ALA A 10 7.45 6.31 10.16
N LEU A 11 6.52 7.24 9.97
CA LEU A 11 5.46 7.14 8.97
C LEU A 11 6.04 7.38 7.56
N ASP A 12 6.89 8.39 7.41
CA ASP A 12 7.62 8.64 6.16
C ASP A 12 8.42 7.40 5.73
N ALA A 13 9.20 6.82 6.64
CA ALA A 13 9.97 5.60 6.36
C ALA A 13 9.07 4.40 6.01
N ALA A 14 7.88 4.32 6.60
CA ALA A 14 6.95 3.23 6.34
C ALA A 14 6.22 3.39 5.00
N LEU A 15 5.97 4.63 4.58
CA LEU A 15 5.47 4.98 3.26
C LEU A 15 6.52 4.70 2.18
N GLU A 16 7.77 5.14 2.38
CA GLU A 16 8.88 4.84 1.45
C GLU A 16 9.07 3.32 1.29
N ALA A 17 8.92 2.56 2.38
CA ALA A 17 8.90 1.11 2.28
C ALA A 17 7.73 0.59 1.43
N ALA A 18 6.52 1.16 1.56
CA ALA A 18 5.38 0.78 0.71
C ALA A 18 5.66 1.04 -0.78
N VAL A 19 6.26 2.20 -1.07
CA VAL A 19 6.62 2.67 -2.41
C VAL A 19 7.65 1.77 -3.04
N ALA A 20 8.76 1.48 -2.34
CA ALA A 20 9.80 0.57 -2.81
C ALA A 20 9.26 -0.84 -3.12
N ARG A 21 8.15 -1.23 -2.47
CA ARG A 21 7.51 -2.53 -2.71
C ARG A 21 6.60 -2.55 -3.93
N LEU A 22 6.24 -1.42 -4.55
CA LEU A 22 5.55 -1.44 -5.85
C LEU A 22 6.38 -2.12 -6.94
N ALA A 23 7.71 -2.11 -6.85
CA ALA A 23 8.58 -2.88 -7.75
C ALA A 23 8.47 -4.41 -7.59
N ALA A 24 7.72 -4.90 -6.60
CA ALA A 24 7.43 -6.34 -6.50
C ALA A 24 6.45 -6.75 -7.59
N ALA A 25 6.66 -7.93 -8.17
CA ALA A 25 5.78 -8.47 -9.21
C ALA A 25 4.31 -8.51 -8.74
N PRO A 26 3.35 -8.23 -9.66
CA PRO A 26 1.93 -8.33 -9.37
C PRO A 26 1.55 -9.78 -9.04
N GLU A 27 0.48 -9.98 -8.25
CA GLU A 27 0.02 -11.32 -7.88
C GLU A 27 -0.67 -12.04 -9.06
N ALA A 28 -1.42 -11.29 -9.87
CA ALA A 28 -2.16 -11.82 -10.99
C ALA A 28 -2.07 -10.88 -12.21
N GLY A 29 -2.50 -11.39 -13.37
CA GLY A 29 -2.65 -10.60 -14.58
C GLY A 29 -2.12 -11.29 -15.83
N ALA A 30 -2.61 -10.81 -16.96
CA ALA A 30 -2.07 -11.13 -18.27
C ALA A 30 -0.67 -10.51 -18.46
N PRO A 31 0.11 -10.93 -19.47
CA PRO A 31 1.45 -10.39 -19.70
C PRO A 31 1.51 -8.87 -19.85
N TRP A 32 0.45 -8.26 -20.38
CA TRP A 32 0.35 -6.81 -20.55
C TRP A 32 0.03 -6.06 -19.24
N ASP A 33 -0.67 -6.69 -18.28
CA ASP A 33 -0.85 -6.14 -16.93
C ASP A 33 0.52 -5.94 -16.27
N ARG A 34 1.40 -6.92 -16.46
CA ARG A 34 2.77 -6.88 -15.95
C ARG A 34 3.61 -5.77 -16.60
N VAL A 35 3.47 -5.53 -17.90
CA VAL A 35 4.19 -4.44 -18.58
C VAL A 35 3.77 -3.08 -18.02
N LEU A 36 2.46 -2.86 -17.84
CA LEU A 36 1.95 -1.61 -17.25
C LEU A 36 2.42 -1.45 -15.79
N TRP A 37 2.42 -2.55 -15.03
CA TRP A 37 2.91 -2.56 -13.65
C TRP A 37 4.40 -2.21 -13.56
N ASP A 38 5.24 -2.91 -14.34
CA ASP A 38 6.69 -2.70 -14.33
C ASP A 38 7.04 -1.27 -14.75
N ALA A 39 6.36 -0.72 -15.77
CA ALA A 39 6.51 0.67 -16.18
C ALA A 39 6.04 1.67 -15.10
N ALA A 40 4.93 1.39 -14.42
CA ALA A 40 4.44 2.23 -13.33
C ALA A 40 5.41 2.23 -12.14
N ALA A 41 5.95 1.07 -11.77
CA ALA A 41 6.92 0.95 -10.69
C ALA A 41 8.21 1.73 -10.99
N GLU A 42 8.67 1.69 -12.24
CA GLU A 42 9.82 2.48 -12.70
C GLU A 42 9.52 3.99 -12.63
N ALA A 43 8.36 4.44 -13.12
CA ALA A 43 7.95 5.83 -13.04
C ALA A 43 7.86 6.33 -11.57
N VAL A 44 7.36 5.48 -10.65
CA VAL A 44 7.36 5.78 -9.21
C VAL A 44 8.78 5.94 -8.66
N ALA A 45 9.70 5.06 -9.05
CA ALA A 45 11.10 5.11 -8.63
C ALA A 45 11.83 6.35 -9.16
N GLN A 46 11.43 6.85 -10.34
CA GLN A 46 11.95 8.08 -10.95
C GLN A 46 11.20 9.35 -10.51
N GLU A 47 10.30 9.25 -9.51
CA GLU A 47 9.46 10.36 -9.03
C GLU A 47 8.52 10.97 -10.09
N GLN A 48 8.28 10.25 -11.19
CA GLN A 48 7.35 10.61 -12.25
C GLN A 48 5.91 10.20 -11.88
N LEU A 49 5.39 10.78 -10.81
CA LEU A 49 4.10 10.37 -10.22
C LEU A 49 2.92 10.50 -11.18
N THR A 50 2.91 11.52 -12.05
CA THR A 50 1.86 11.67 -13.07
C THR A 50 1.82 10.50 -14.04
N GLU A 51 2.99 10.06 -14.52
CA GLU A 51 3.11 8.92 -15.43
C GLU A 51 2.71 7.62 -14.73
N ALA A 52 3.19 7.41 -13.50
CA ALA A 52 2.78 6.27 -12.68
C ALA A 52 1.26 6.19 -12.52
N VAL A 53 0.61 7.31 -12.18
CA VAL A 53 -0.86 7.36 -12.00
C VAL A 53 -1.59 7.02 -13.29
N ILE A 54 -1.13 7.51 -14.45
CA ILE A 54 -1.76 7.19 -15.75
C ILE A 54 -1.66 5.69 -16.04
N LEU A 55 -0.47 5.10 -15.87
CA LEU A 55 -0.23 3.68 -16.11
C LEU A 55 -1.07 2.80 -15.17
N LEU A 56 -1.14 3.17 -13.88
CA LEU A 56 -1.91 2.45 -12.88
C LEU A 56 -3.42 2.62 -13.05
N ALA A 57 -3.88 3.78 -13.53
CA ALA A 57 -5.30 3.97 -13.90
C ALA A 57 -5.68 3.11 -15.10
N ALA A 58 -4.81 3.01 -16.11
CA ALA A 58 -5.00 2.11 -17.24
C ALA A 58 -5.04 0.64 -16.78
N LEU A 59 -4.20 0.26 -15.82
CA LEU A 59 -4.21 -1.07 -15.22
C LEU A 59 -5.51 -1.31 -14.40
N ALA A 60 -5.98 -0.31 -13.66
CA ALA A 60 -7.16 -0.40 -12.80
C ALA A 60 -8.47 -0.62 -13.58
N VAL A 61 -8.54 -0.19 -14.84
CA VAL A 61 -9.71 -0.44 -15.71
C VAL A 61 -9.63 -1.79 -16.43
N ALA A 62 -8.51 -2.49 -16.30
CA ALA A 62 -8.24 -3.70 -17.03
C ALA A 62 -8.79 -4.94 -16.29
N PRO A 63 -9.43 -5.92 -16.97
CA PRO A 63 -10.17 -7.00 -16.30
C PRO A 63 -9.34 -7.87 -15.35
N GLY A 64 -8.04 -8.03 -15.62
CA GLY A 64 -7.11 -8.83 -14.82
C GLY A 64 -6.19 -8.04 -13.91
N GLY A 65 -6.14 -6.71 -14.05
CA GLY A 65 -5.21 -5.83 -13.35
C GLY A 65 -5.88 -4.86 -12.37
N ARG A 66 -7.20 -4.94 -12.19
CA ARG A 66 -7.94 -3.98 -11.38
C ARG A 66 -7.42 -3.85 -9.96
N ALA A 67 -7.25 -4.97 -9.25
CA ALA A 67 -6.81 -4.97 -7.86
C ALA A 67 -5.40 -4.37 -7.72
N GLU A 68 -4.49 -4.72 -8.62
CA GLU A 68 -3.12 -4.22 -8.71
C GLU A 68 -3.11 -2.72 -9.02
N GLY A 69 -3.82 -2.28 -10.06
CA GLY A 69 -3.93 -0.88 -10.42
C GLY A 69 -4.43 -0.02 -9.26
N LEU A 70 -5.47 -0.47 -8.56
CA LEU A 70 -5.99 0.20 -7.36
C LEU A 70 -4.96 0.26 -6.22
N LEU A 71 -4.19 -0.81 -5.99
CA LEU A 71 -3.12 -0.82 -4.99
C LEU A 71 -2.02 0.20 -5.34
N GLY A 72 -1.59 0.23 -6.60
CA GLY A 72 -0.60 1.20 -7.05
C GLY A 72 -1.09 2.63 -6.88
N LEU A 73 -2.33 2.91 -7.30
CA LEU A 73 -2.95 4.22 -7.12
C LEU A 73 -3.05 4.61 -5.65
N ALA A 74 -3.37 3.65 -4.76
CA ALA A 74 -3.40 3.89 -3.32
C ALA A 74 -2.02 4.32 -2.78
N VAL A 75 -0.95 3.66 -3.22
CA VAL A 75 0.43 4.04 -2.83
C VAL A 75 0.79 5.43 -3.38
N CYS A 76 0.47 5.73 -4.64
CA CYS A 76 0.70 7.07 -5.21
C CYS A 76 -0.09 8.16 -4.45
N ALA A 77 -1.36 7.92 -4.13
CA ALA A 77 -2.18 8.85 -3.36
C ALA A 77 -1.62 9.07 -1.95
N ALA A 78 -1.13 8.01 -1.29
CA ALA A 78 -0.48 8.12 0.01
C ALA A 78 0.82 8.96 -0.06
N ARG A 79 1.63 8.80 -1.11
CA ARG A 79 2.81 9.67 -1.36
C ARG A 79 2.45 11.15 -1.52
N LEU A 80 1.29 11.42 -2.10
CA LEU A 80 0.78 12.78 -2.28
C LEU A 80 0.06 13.33 -1.03
N ALA A 81 0.10 12.61 0.10
CA ALA A 81 -0.59 12.92 1.35
C ALA A 81 -2.13 13.00 1.21
N VAL A 82 -2.69 12.34 0.19
CA VAL A 82 -4.12 12.27 -0.07
C VAL A 82 -4.68 11.00 0.58
N TYR A 83 -4.65 10.97 1.91
CA TYR A 83 -4.81 9.74 2.71
C TYR A 83 -6.23 9.15 2.70
N GLU A 84 -7.27 9.97 2.52
CA GLU A 84 -8.65 9.48 2.48
C GLU A 84 -8.89 8.64 1.22
N GLU A 85 -8.54 9.20 0.07
CA GLU A 85 -8.63 8.56 -1.23
C GLU A 85 -7.67 7.36 -1.31
N ALA A 86 -6.45 7.49 -0.80
CA ALA A 86 -5.50 6.38 -0.71
C ALA A 86 -6.09 5.19 0.07
N ARG A 87 -6.75 5.46 1.20
CA ARG A 87 -7.41 4.42 2.00
C ARG A 87 -8.57 3.77 1.24
N VAL A 88 -9.39 4.56 0.55
CA VAL A 88 -10.50 4.05 -0.27
C VAL A 88 -9.98 3.12 -1.37
N LEU A 89 -8.96 3.55 -2.10
CA LEU A 89 -8.34 2.77 -3.18
C LEU A 89 -7.72 1.47 -2.66
N ALA A 90 -7.03 1.52 -1.51
CA ALA A 90 -6.44 0.33 -0.89
C ALA A 90 -7.52 -0.69 -0.47
N LEU A 91 -8.64 -0.23 0.08
CA LEU A 91 -9.74 -1.12 0.46
C LEU A 91 -10.46 -1.70 -0.77
N ALA A 92 -10.64 -0.91 -1.82
CA ALA A 92 -11.18 -1.40 -3.09
C ALA A 92 -10.28 -2.46 -3.73
N SER A 93 -8.96 -2.25 -3.73
CA SER A 93 -7.97 -3.25 -4.18
C SER A 93 -8.11 -4.58 -3.43
N ARG A 94 -8.30 -4.52 -2.10
CA ARG A 94 -8.51 -5.71 -1.26
C ARG A 94 -9.77 -6.48 -1.68
N ASP A 95 -10.85 -5.78 -1.98
CA ASP A 95 -12.16 -6.38 -2.28
C ASP A 95 -12.22 -6.99 -3.69
N ASP A 96 -11.43 -6.46 -4.62
CA ASP A 96 -11.39 -6.91 -6.02
C ASP A 96 -10.37 -8.05 -6.28
N GLY A 97 -9.61 -8.49 -5.28
CA GLY A 97 -8.55 -9.51 -5.42
C GLY A 97 -8.45 -10.49 -4.24
N PRO A 98 -7.47 -11.42 -4.24
CA PRO A 98 -7.29 -12.44 -3.19
C PRO A 98 -6.84 -11.88 -1.82
N GLY A 99 -7.02 -10.59 -1.55
CA GLY A 99 -6.65 -9.95 -0.29
C GLY A 99 -5.13 -9.74 -0.17
N HIS A 100 -4.57 -8.91 -1.05
CA HIS A 100 -3.15 -8.56 -1.04
C HIS A 100 -2.77 -7.90 0.31
N PRO A 101 -1.84 -8.45 1.11
CA PRO A 101 -1.54 -7.94 2.44
C PRO A 101 -1.04 -6.48 2.43
N ARG A 102 -0.36 -6.08 1.35
CA ARG A 102 0.06 -4.68 1.14
C ARG A 102 -1.09 -3.68 1.05
N ALA A 103 -2.25 -4.07 0.50
CA ALA A 103 -3.41 -3.18 0.46
C ALA A 103 -3.86 -2.81 1.88
N LEU A 104 -3.92 -3.80 2.78
CA LEU A 104 -4.22 -3.57 4.18
C LEU A 104 -3.11 -2.80 4.91
N TYR A 105 -1.84 -3.01 4.54
CA TYR A 105 -0.74 -2.23 5.08
C TYR A 105 -0.87 -0.74 4.73
N VAL A 106 -1.14 -0.41 3.45
CA VAL A 106 -1.36 0.97 2.98
C VAL A 106 -2.60 1.60 3.64
N ALA A 107 -3.70 0.85 3.74
CA ALA A 107 -4.89 1.32 4.46
C ALA A 107 -4.59 1.61 5.95
N GLY A 108 -3.75 0.78 6.58
CA GLY A 108 -3.27 0.98 7.94
C GLY A 108 -2.43 2.25 8.11
N LEU A 109 -1.52 2.52 7.18
CA LEU A 109 -0.74 3.76 7.14
C LEU A 109 -1.65 5.00 7.01
N CYS A 110 -2.58 4.98 6.06
CA CYS A 110 -3.48 6.10 5.85
C CYS A 110 -4.38 6.35 7.08
N ALA A 111 -4.83 5.28 7.75
CA ALA A 111 -5.58 5.41 8.99
C ALA A 111 -4.76 6.01 10.13
N LEU A 112 -3.44 5.73 10.21
CA LEU A 112 -2.54 6.36 11.18
C LEU A 112 -2.43 7.86 10.94
N GLU A 113 -2.22 8.28 9.70
CA GLU A 113 -2.12 9.69 9.30
C GLU A 113 -3.41 10.46 9.60
N GLN A 114 -4.55 9.80 9.46
CA GLN A 114 -5.86 10.35 9.81
C GLN A 114 -6.15 10.37 11.32
N GLY A 115 -5.26 9.83 12.16
CA GLY A 115 -5.46 9.70 13.60
C GLY A 115 -6.41 8.56 14.02
N ASP A 116 -6.89 7.75 13.09
CA ASP A 116 -7.73 6.56 13.36
C ASP A 116 -6.86 5.36 13.75
N ARG A 117 -6.34 5.43 14.98
CA ARG A 117 -5.50 4.37 15.56
C ARG A 117 -6.18 3.02 15.59
N ARG A 118 -7.50 2.97 15.82
CA ARG A 118 -8.24 1.71 15.95
C ARG A 118 -8.31 1.01 14.60
N ALA A 119 -8.66 1.73 13.54
CA ALA A 119 -8.64 1.18 12.19
C ALA A 119 -7.22 0.78 11.76
N ALA A 120 -6.23 1.62 12.04
CA ALA A 120 -4.82 1.32 11.76
C ALA A 120 -4.35 -0.01 12.38
N GLN A 121 -4.59 -0.22 13.67
CA GLN A 121 -4.25 -1.47 14.36
C GLN A 121 -4.93 -2.67 13.70
N SER A 122 -6.22 -2.54 13.39
CA SER A 122 -7.00 -3.61 12.75
C SER A 122 -6.44 -3.99 11.38
N PHE A 123 -6.15 -3.00 10.53
CA PHE A 123 -5.62 -3.21 9.20
C PHE A 123 -4.21 -3.81 9.23
N LEU A 124 -3.29 -3.23 10.02
CA LEU A 124 -1.91 -3.70 10.12
C LEU A 124 -1.82 -5.11 10.72
N ALA A 125 -2.62 -5.42 11.75
CA ALA A 125 -2.67 -6.78 12.31
C ALA A 125 -3.19 -7.80 11.30
N THR A 126 -4.15 -7.41 10.46
CA THR A 126 -4.68 -8.27 9.40
C THR A 126 -3.67 -8.45 8.27
N ALA A 127 -3.00 -7.37 7.85
CA ALA A 127 -1.90 -7.41 6.89
C ALA A 127 -0.80 -8.39 7.33
N ALA A 128 -0.32 -8.25 8.57
CA ALA A 128 0.69 -9.14 9.15
C ALA A 128 0.21 -10.60 9.24
N ARG A 129 -1.07 -10.84 9.55
CA ARG A 129 -1.64 -12.19 9.62
C ARG A 129 -1.67 -12.87 8.26
N ILE A 130 -2.11 -12.16 7.21
CA ILE A 130 -2.16 -12.67 5.84
C ILE A 130 -0.73 -12.91 5.33
N ALA A 131 0.13 -11.90 5.45
CA ALA A 131 1.51 -11.94 4.97
C ALA A 131 2.34 -13.07 5.59
N ARG A 132 2.12 -13.39 6.89
CA ARG A 132 2.82 -14.52 7.55
C ARG A 132 2.57 -15.89 6.91
N ARG A 133 1.44 -16.06 6.21
CA ARG A 133 1.08 -17.32 5.56
C ARG A 133 1.61 -17.42 4.13
N ARG A 134 2.24 -16.36 3.63
CA ARG A 134 2.65 -16.21 2.22
C ARG A 134 4.10 -15.77 2.16
N ALA A 135 4.99 -16.70 1.78
CA ALA A 135 6.43 -16.52 1.89
C ALA A 135 6.97 -15.31 1.10
N GLU A 136 6.28 -14.95 0.02
CA GLU A 136 6.55 -13.81 -0.85
C GLU A 136 6.24 -12.45 -0.20
N PHE A 137 5.44 -12.41 0.87
CA PHE A 137 5.07 -11.21 1.63
C PHE A 137 5.76 -11.11 3.00
N ARG A 138 6.87 -11.84 3.20
CA ARG A 138 7.62 -11.80 4.46
C ARG A 138 8.05 -10.40 4.87
N GLU A 139 8.39 -9.54 3.90
CA GLU A 139 8.79 -8.16 4.19
C GLU A 139 7.58 -7.30 4.59
N ASP A 140 6.46 -7.43 3.89
CA ASP A 140 5.20 -6.76 4.25
C ASP A 140 4.74 -7.16 5.66
N ALA A 141 4.93 -8.42 6.07
CA ALA A 141 4.67 -8.87 7.44
C ALA A 141 5.55 -8.15 8.48
N ARG A 142 6.86 -8.01 8.20
CA ARG A 142 7.81 -7.33 9.10
C ARG A 142 7.48 -5.85 9.25
N LEU A 143 7.17 -5.17 8.15
CA LEU A 143 6.81 -3.75 8.16
C LEU A 143 5.52 -3.50 8.95
N ALA A 144 4.49 -4.32 8.71
CA ALA A 144 3.24 -4.22 9.46
C ALA A 144 3.45 -4.45 10.97
N GLN A 145 4.27 -5.44 11.34
CA GLN A 145 4.63 -5.71 12.73
C GLN A 145 5.43 -4.56 13.37
N ARG A 146 6.38 -3.98 12.62
CA ARG A 146 7.18 -2.84 13.09
C ARG A 146 6.29 -1.63 13.39
N LEU A 147 5.35 -1.30 12.51
CA LEU A 147 4.40 -0.22 12.77
C LEU A 147 3.51 -0.51 13.99
N LEU A 148 2.99 -1.73 14.11
CA LEU A 148 2.21 -2.13 15.29
C LEU A 148 3.00 -1.95 16.59
N LEU A 149 4.28 -2.30 16.61
CA LEU A 149 5.15 -2.11 17.77
C LEU A 149 5.36 -0.62 18.07
N ILE A 150 5.66 0.20 17.06
CA ILE A 150 5.82 1.65 17.23
C ILE A 150 4.56 2.25 17.85
N MET A 151 3.38 1.89 17.34
CA MET A 151 2.08 2.35 17.85
C MET A 151 1.78 1.96 19.31
N HIS A 152 2.43 0.91 19.83
CA HIS A 152 2.26 0.48 21.23
C HIS A 152 3.26 1.14 22.17
N ILE A 153 4.39 1.61 21.65
CA ILE A 153 5.49 2.17 22.44
C ILE A 153 5.40 3.71 22.52
N ALA A 154 4.72 4.36 21.58
CA ALA A 154 4.59 5.81 21.48
C ALA A 154 3.13 6.31 21.59
#